data_AF-A0A7V0UAW9-F1
#
_entry.id   AF-A0A7V0UAW9-F1
#
_cell.length_a   1.000
_cell.length_b   1.000
_cell.length_c   1.000
_cell.angle_alpha   90.00
_cell.angle_beta   90.00
_cell.angle_gamma   90.00
#
_symmetry.space_group_name_H-M   'P 1'
#
loop_
_entity.id
_entity.type
_entity.pdbx_description
1 polymer ?
#
loop_
_entity_poly.entity_id
_entity_poly.type
_entity_poly.pdbx_seq_one_letter_code
_entity_poly.pdbx_strand_id
1 'polypeptide(L)'
;ILFFPVFIFFLEKFKNLSVRPRNITVLEKVYLYLNKNRSNVIRLSILITVLSLYAYFNIGFEYDLTKLSYEVDTADIENSVVKQYEKRVLDEGRDSQSRGRASIFLTESQEDAAALTNLLREIEKSGEDGGRIEGYYSLSTFVPEDQDEKLRVIRSMKRMIVRKINALSDENREIIERDILPYLSLDENITKEDIPKWVLNMLKEKDGTYGKFVVLLLSGNIKDMKNVSEIKEKFGVLEANDKKVYMSAPYLLLADIDEIIHKQIPILAVFAMIAVFLTLLILFRKFSHSVLLFIPLLAAVCWMFGMVKIFGIKFNLFNLVIVPTILGTGIDSSIHIFHRYLYIEDIENKIPYIMKKTGGAVLFSSLTTFVGFWSLTFSAHRGVASIGAIASLGIIAATVVNLGILPLIMEKKKTS
;
A
#
# COMPACT_ATOMS: atom_id res chain seq x y z
N ILE A 1 -7.14 24.00 -19.22
CA ILE A 1 -7.45 25.20 -18.39
C ILE A 1 -6.20 26.13 -18.35
N LEU A 2 -5.70 26.54 -19.53
CA LEU A 2 -4.43 27.31 -19.66
C LEU A 2 -4.65 28.72 -20.24
N PHE A 3 -5.88 29.08 -20.58
CA PHE A 3 -6.18 30.31 -21.33
C PHE A 3 -6.61 31.51 -20.48
N PHE A 4 -6.98 31.33 -19.20
CA PHE A 4 -7.65 32.40 -18.46
C PHE A 4 -6.76 33.63 -18.12
N PRO A 5 -5.50 33.48 -17.68
CA PRO A 5 -4.67 34.65 -17.35
C PRO A 5 -4.33 35.49 -18.59
N VAL A 6 -4.04 34.83 -19.72
CA VAL A 6 -3.72 35.49 -21.00
C VAL A 6 -4.97 36.15 -21.58
N PHE A 7 -6.15 35.53 -21.44
CA PHE A 7 -7.41 36.10 -21.92
C PHE A 7 -7.86 37.32 -21.12
N ILE A 8 -7.61 37.35 -19.81
CA ILE A 8 -7.86 38.55 -18.98
C ILE A 8 -6.94 39.70 -19.42
N PHE A 9 -5.64 39.44 -19.59
CA PHE A 9 -4.68 40.45 -20.06
C PHE A 9 -4.99 40.94 -21.49
N PHE A 10 -5.48 40.05 -22.35
CA PHE A 10 -5.94 40.39 -23.70
C PHE A 10 -7.22 41.25 -23.67
N LEU A 11 -8.19 40.92 -22.82
CA LEU A 11 -9.41 41.70 -22.62
C LEU A 11 -9.14 43.09 -21.99
N GLU A 12 -8.14 43.18 -21.11
CA GLU A 12 -7.69 44.43 -20.49
C GLU A 12 -7.10 45.40 -21.53
N LYS A 13 -6.52 44.88 -22.62
CA LYS A 13 -6.01 45.68 -23.73
C LYS A 13 -7.10 46.22 -24.67
N PHE A 14 -8.28 45.59 -24.70
CA PHE A 14 -9.40 45.96 -25.59
C PHE A 14 -10.54 46.72 -24.88
N LYS A 15 -10.66 46.59 -23.57
CA LYS A 15 -11.62 47.34 -22.76
C LYS A 15 -10.87 48.13 -21.71
N ASN A 16 -11.03 49.44 -21.73
CA ASN A 16 -10.60 50.37 -20.69
C ASN A 16 -11.41 50.09 -19.39
N LEU A 17 -11.21 48.92 -18.80
CA LEU A 17 -11.80 48.51 -17.53
C LEU A 17 -11.03 49.24 -16.43
N SER A 18 -11.46 50.47 -16.14
CA SER A 18 -11.03 51.18 -14.94
C SER A 18 -11.57 50.41 -13.73
N VAL A 19 -10.80 49.46 -13.20
CA VAL A 19 -11.09 48.83 -11.92
C VAL A 19 -10.82 49.87 -10.83
N ARG A 20 -11.84 50.69 -10.54
CA ARG A 20 -11.83 51.57 -9.37
C ARG A 20 -11.64 50.69 -8.14
N PRO A 21 -10.59 50.88 -7.32
CA PRO A 21 -10.47 50.13 -6.08
C PRO A 21 -11.51 50.67 -5.10
N ARG A 22 -12.69 50.04 -5.02
CA ARG A 22 -13.67 50.35 -3.97
C ARG A 22 -13.98 49.12 -3.12
N ASN A 23 -14.01 49.41 -1.82
CA ASN A 23 -14.53 48.65 -0.69
C ASN A 23 -13.73 47.43 -0.23
N ILE A 24 -13.74 47.26 1.09
CA ILE A 24 -13.06 46.23 1.89
C ILE A 24 -13.26 44.86 1.24
N THR A 25 -12.18 44.14 0.92
CA THR A 25 -12.29 42.81 0.28
C THR A 25 -12.90 41.79 1.25
N VAL A 26 -13.50 40.71 0.74
CA VAL A 26 -14.10 39.66 1.59
C VAL A 26 -13.06 39.09 2.57
N LEU A 27 -11.84 38.84 2.09
CA LEU A 27 -10.72 38.38 2.92
C LEU A 27 -10.34 39.38 4.02
N GLU A 28 -10.34 40.68 3.72
CA GLU A 28 -10.09 41.73 4.71
C GLU A 28 -11.20 41.74 5.77
N LYS A 29 -12.48 41.59 5.39
CA LYS A 29 -13.60 41.48 6.35
C LYS A 29 -13.49 40.23 7.22
N VAL A 30 -13.17 39.08 6.63
CA VAL A 30 -13.00 37.82 7.36
C VAL A 30 -11.86 37.94 8.36
N TYR A 31 -10.71 38.47 7.95
CA TYR A 31 -9.60 38.70 8.86
C TYR A 31 -9.97 39.65 10.01
N LEU A 32 -10.63 40.78 9.73
CA LEU A 32 -11.07 41.71 10.78
C LEU A 32 -12.02 41.05 11.79
N TYR A 33 -12.92 40.18 11.32
CA TYR A 33 -13.80 39.41 12.19
C TYR A 33 -13.04 38.40 13.06
N LEU A 34 -12.09 37.67 12.46
CA LEU A 34 -11.23 36.74 13.18
C LEU A 34 -10.35 37.47 14.21
N ASN A 35 -9.83 38.65 13.88
CA ASN A 35 -9.02 39.46 14.77
C ASN A 35 -9.83 40.01 15.95
N LYS A 36 -11.08 40.45 15.70
CA LYS A 36 -12.00 40.86 16.78
C LYS A 36 -12.19 39.75 17.83
N ASN A 37 -12.19 38.49 17.40
CA ASN A 37 -12.33 37.31 18.25
C ASN A 37 -11.02 36.53 18.46
N ARG A 38 -9.86 37.19 18.31
CA ARG A 38 -8.53 36.54 18.22
C ARG A 38 -8.28 35.45 19.27
N SER A 39 -8.57 35.71 20.55
CA SER A 39 -8.32 34.74 21.61
C SER A 39 -9.15 33.47 21.46
N ASN A 40 -10.43 33.60 21.08
CA ASN A 40 -11.32 32.47 20.85
C ASN A 40 -10.90 31.68 19.60
N VAL A 41 -10.50 32.37 18.53
CA VAL A 41 -10.02 31.73 17.29
C VAL A 41 -8.73 30.93 17.55
N ILE A 42 -7.78 31.47 18.31
CA ILE A 42 -6.55 30.75 18.66
C ILE A 42 -6.84 29.55 19.55
N ARG A 43 -7.70 29.68 20.57
CA ARG A 43 -8.10 28.55 21.44
C ARG A 43 -8.80 27.44 20.64
N LEU A 44 -9.72 27.81 19.75
CA LEU A 44 -10.40 26.88 18.86
C LEU A 44 -9.40 26.20 17.92
N SER A 45 -8.45 26.95 17.36
CA SER A 45 -7.40 26.40 16.50
C SER A 45 -6.55 25.38 17.25
N ILE A 46 -6.14 25.67 18.49
CA ILE A 46 -5.38 24.73 19.33
C ILE A 46 -6.22 23.48 19.61
N LEU A 47 -7.50 23.64 19.95
CA LEU A 47 -8.42 22.52 20.18
C LEU A 47 -8.55 21.63 18.94
N ILE A 48 -8.76 22.22 17.75
CA ILE A 48 -8.83 21.48 16.49
C ILE A 48 -7.51 20.75 16.23
N THR A 49 -6.36 21.40 16.46
CA THR A 49 -5.05 20.77 16.30
C THR A 49 -4.89 19.57 17.24
N VAL A 50 -5.26 19.69 18.52
CA VAL A 50 -5.18 18.59 19.50
C VAL A 50 -6.11 17.44 19.12
N LEU A 51 -7.37 17.73 18.76
CA LEU A 51 -8.32 16.72 18.30
C LEU A 51 -7.83 16.02 17.03
N SER A 52 -7.23 16.77 16.11
CA SER A 52 -6.72 16.20 14.86
C SER A 52 -5.44 15.39 15.06
N LEU A 53 -4.60 15.76 16.04
CA LEU A 53 -3.46 14.97 16.46
C LEU A 53 -3.91 13.65 17.12
N TYR A 54 -4.96 13.67 17.93
CA TYR A 54 -5.58 12.44 18.43
C TYR A 54 -6.18 11.60 17.30
N ALA A 55 -6.81 12.25 16.32
CA ALA A 55 -7.38 11.58 15.15
C ALA A 55 -6.31 10.83 14.33
N TYR A 56 -5.09 11.38 14.20
CA TYR A 56 -3.96 10.76 13.51
C TYR A 56 -3.66 9.34 14.01
N PHE A 57 -3.60 9.13 15.33
CA PHE A 57 -3.34 7.81 15.92
C PHE A 57 -4.46 6.78 15.67
N ASN A 58 -5.61 7.24 15.18
CA ASN A 58 -6.78 6.40 14.90
C ASN A 58 -7.04 6.26 13.39
N ILE A 59 -6.15 6.76 12.52
CA ILE A 59 -6.27 6.55 11.07
C ILE A 59 -5.79 5.12 10.77
N GLY A 60 -6.66 4.32 10.15
CA GLY A 60 -6.32 2.96 9.72
C GLY A 60 -5.44 2.96 8.47
N PHE A 61 -4.75 1.84 8.26
CA PHE A 61 -3.98 1.58 7.06
C PHE A 61 -4.68 0.51 6.20
N GLU A 62 -4.67 0.67 4.88
CA GLU A 62 -5.15 -0.33 3.92
C GLU A 62 -3.95 -1.08 3.32
N TYR A 63 -3.80 -2.34 3.76
CA TYR A 63 -2.73 -3.25 3.32
C TYR A 63 -3.10 -4.06 2.07
N ASP A 64 -4.40 -4.18 1.79
CA ASP A 64 -4.92 -4.95 0.67
C ASP A 64 -4.91 -4.12 -0.63
N LEU A 65 -3.98 -4.43 -1.51
CA LEU A 65 -3.83 -3.71 -2.78
C LEU A 65 -5.00 -3.94 -3.75
N THR A 66 -5.84 -4.96 -3.55
CA THR A 66 -7.01 -5.20 -4.41
C THR A 66 -8.01 -4.05 -4.29
N LYS A 67 -8.22 -3.53 -3.08
CA LYS A 67 -9.10 -2.38 -2.80
C LYS A 67 -8.56 -1.06 -3.34
N LEU A 68 -7.28 -1.03 -3.67
CA LEU A 68 -6.61 0.15 -4.22
C LEU A 68 -6.51 0.11 -5.75
N SER A 69 -6.91 -0.99 -6.37
CA SER A 69 -6.83 -1.21 -7.81
C SER A 69 -7.92 -0.45 -8.58
N TYR A 70 -8.04 -0.73 -9.88
CA TYR A 70 -9.04 -0.11 -10.74
C TYR A 70 -10.44 -0.53 -10.32
N GLU A 71 -11.33 0.45 -10.20
CA GLU A 71 -12.75 0.19 -10.11
C GLU A 71 -13.25 -0.27 -11.50
N VAL A 72 -13.54 -1.56 -11.63
CA VAL A 72 -14.10 -2.12 -12.86
C VAL A 72 -15.61 -1.97 -12.78
N ASP A 73 -16.20 -1.26 -13.73
CA ASP A 73 -17.66 -1.08 -13.81
C ASP A 73 -18.32 -2.44 -14.05
N THR A 74 -19.02 -2.96 -13.04
CA THR A 74 -19.54 -4.34 -13.00
C THR A 74 -20.77 -4.54 -13.88
N ALA A 75 -21.32 -3.47 -14.44
CA ALA A 75 -22.55 -3.48 -15.24
C ALA A 75 -22.44 -4.31 -16.54
N ASP A 76 -21.26 -4.39 -17.18
CA ASP A 76 -21.05 -5.13 -18.44
C ASP A 76 -20.27 -6.45 -18.26
N ILE A 77 -20.01 -6.87 -17.01
CA ILE A 77 -19.05 -7.95 -16.72
C ILE A 77 -19.64 -9.36 -16.92
N GLU A 78 -20.97 -9.53 -17.04
CA GLU A 78 -21.59 -10.87 -17.16
C GLU A 78 -21.00 -11.76 -18.26
N ASN A 79 -20.50 -11.16 -19.34
CA ASN A 79 -19.82 -11.86 -20.44
C ASN A 79 -18.31 -11.62 -20.51
N SER A 80 -17.71 -10.96 -19.53
CA SER A 80 -16.26 -10.73 -19.54
C SER A 80 -15.48 -12.02 -19.27
N VAL A 81 -14.30 -12.12 -19.88
CA VAL A 81 -13.34 -13.21 -19.62
C VAL A 81 -12.99 -13.30 -18.13
N VAL A 82 -13.03 -12.18 -17.41
CA VAL A 82 -12.75 -12.10 -15.96
C VAL A 82 -13.85 -12.80 -15.14
N LYS A 83 -15.13 -12.53 -15.40
CA LYS A 83 -16.24 -13.23 -14.70
C LYS A 83 -16.32 -14.70 -15.07
N GLN A 84 -16.05 -15.05 -16.34
CA GLN A 84 -15.99 -16.45 -16.75
C GLN A 84 -14.85 -17.19 -16.06
N TYR A 85 -13.71 -16.52 -15.85
CA TYR A 85 -12.59 -17.06 -15.09
C TYR A 85 -12.92 -17.15 -13.59
N GLU A 86 -13.45 -16.09 -12.97
CA GLU A 86 -13.89 -16.11 -11.56
C GLU A 86 -14.93 -17.19 -11.30
N LYS A 87 -15.92 -17.34 -12.19
CA LYS A 87 -16.95 -18.38 -12.08
C LYS A 87 -16.37 -19.78 -12.22
N ARG A 88 -15.49 -20.00 -13.20
CA ARG A 88 -14.77 -21.29 -13.35
C ARG A 88 -13.91 -21.60 -12.12
N VAL A 89 -13.33 -20.58 -11.51
CA VAL A 89 -12.51 -20.71 -10.29
C VAL A 89 -13.38 -21.01 -9.06
N LEU A 90 -14.51 -20.32 -8.90
CA LEU A 90 -15.50 -20.59 -7.85
C LEU A 90 -16.14 -21.98 -7.99
N ASP A 91 -16.48 -22.40 -9.20
CA ASP A 91 -17.08 -23.71 -9.51
C ASP A 91 -16.11 -24.88 -9.20
N GLU A 92 -14.79 -24.64 -9.29
CA GLU A 92 -13.76 -25.60 -8.88
C GLU A 92 -13.52 -25.60 -7.35
N GLY A 93 -14.30 -24.87 -6.55
CA GLY A 93 -14.11 -24.72 -5.11
C GLY A 93 -12.83 -23.97 -4.74
N ARG A 94 -12.28 -23.20 -5.68
CA ARG A 94 -11.00 -22.49 -5.54
C ARG A 94 -11.28 -21.02 -5.29
N ASP A 95 -10.67 -20.43 -4.27
CA ASP A 95 -10.76 -18.99 -4.07
C ASP A 95 -9.84 -18.26 -5.07
N SER A 96 -10.45 -17.44 -5.92
CA SER A 96 -9.78 -16.65 -6.95
C SER A 96 -8.73 -15.68 -6.41
N GLN A 97 -8.81 -15.33 -5.12
CA GLN A 97 -7.83 -14.46 -4.46
C GLN A 97 -6.73 -15.23 -3.72
N SER A 98 -6.96 -16.51 -3.40
CA SER A 98 -6.10 -17.31 -2.52
C SER A 98 -5.20 -18.31 -3.23
N ARG A 99 -5.10 -18.31 -4.56
CA ARG A 99 -4.08 -19.17 -5.19
C ARG A 99 -2.69 -18.63 -4.95
N GLY A 100 -2.02 -19.31 -4.01
CA GLY A 100 -0.60 -19.22 -3.73
C GLY A 100 0.19 -19.13 -5.00
N ARG A 101 0.73 -17.93 -5.26
CA ARG A 101 1.82 -17.81 -6.20
C ARG A 101 2.91 -18.76 -5.70
N ALA A 102 3.40 -19.61 -6.61
CA ALA A 102 4.50 -20.49 -6.31
C ALA A 102 5.65 -19.70 -5.70
N SER A 103 6.04 -20.10 -4.50
CA SER A 103 7.32 -19.74 -3.90
C SER A 103 8.34 -20.80 -4.25
N ILE A 104 9.58 -20.38 -4.45
CA ILE A 104 10.67 -21.29 -4.80
C ILE A 104 11.78 -21.12 -3.77
N PHE A 105 12.26 -22.23 -3.23
CA PHE A 105 13.52 -22.29 -2.51
C PHE A 105 14.57 -22.89 -3.43
N LEU A 106 15.65 -22.15 -3.67
CA LEU A 106 16.80 -22.67 -4.40
C LEU A 106 17.73 -23.38 -3.42
N THR A 107 18.11 -24.61 -3.74
CA THR A 107 19.03 -25.42 -2.94
C THR A 107 20.30 -25.71 -3.72
N GLU A 108 21.37 -26.13 -3.01
CA GLU A 108 22.64 -26.45 -3.68
C GLU A 108 22.63 -27.86 -4.28
N SER A 109 21.84 -28.76 -3.69
CA SER A 109 21.75 -30.17 -4.07
C SER A 109 20.32 -30.71 -4.00
N GLN A 110 20.11 -31.89 -4.60
CA GLN A 110 18.85 -32.63 -4.47
C GLN A 110 18.61 -33.15 -3.05
N GLU A 111 19.69 -33.44 -2.31
CA GLU A 111 19.63 -33.85 -0.90
C GLU A 111 19.14 -32.71 -0.02
N ASP A 112 19.65 -31.50 -0.25
CA ASP A 112 19.18 -30.29 0.44
C ASP A 112 17.70 -30.00 0.10
N ALA A 113 17.27 -30.20 -1.16
CA ALA A 113 15.87 -30.08 -1.56
C ALA A 113 14.98 -31.11 -0.85
N ALA A 114 15.44 -32.35 -0.72
CA ALA A 114 14.73 -33.40 -0.01
C ALA A 114 14.63 -33.11 1.50
N ALA A 115 15.72 -32.66 2.12
CA ALA A 115 15.75 -32.25 3.53
C ALA A 115 14.77 -31.10 3.79
N LEU A 116 14.75 -30.08 2.93
CA LEU A 116 13.79 -28.97 3.02
C LEU A 116 12.34 -29.45 2.84
N THR A 117 12.10 -30.39 1.93
CA THR A 117 10.76 -30.99 1.72
C THR A 117 10.28 -31.70 2.97
N ASN A 118 11.17 -32.43 3.66
CA ASN A 118 10.85 -33.09 4.92
C ASN A 118 10.57 -32.09 6.04
N LEU A 119 11.35 -31.01 6.13
CA LEU A 119 11.09 -29.92 7.07
C LEU A 119 9.71 -29.29 6.85
N LEU A 120 9.36 -28.97 5.61
CA LEU A 120 8.04 -28.39 5.28
C LEU A 120 6.89 -29.34 5.64
N ARG A 121 7.09 -30.65 5.47
CA ARG A 121 6.14 -31.68 5.89
C ARG A 121 6.00 -31.75 7.41
N GLU A 122 7.10 -31.62 8.15
CA GLU A 122 7.06 -31.58 9.62
C GLU A 122 6.29 -30.34 10.11
N ILE A 123 6.55 -29.18 9.51
CA ILE A 123 5.84 -27.92 9.79
C ILE A 123 4.33 -28.02 9.48
N GLU A 124 3.95 -28.68 8.39
CA GLU A 124 2.56 -28.96 8.05
C GLU A 124 1.91 -29.92 9.06
N LYS A 125 2.59 -31.02 9.41
CA LYS A 125 2.07 -32.04 10.34
C LYS A 125 1.95 -31.53 11.77
N SER A 126 2.84 -30.65 12.20
CA SER A 126 2.79 -30.02 13.53
C SER A 126 1.69 -28.95 13.63
N GLY A 127 1.20 -28.45 12.49
CA GLY A 127 0.27 -27.33 12.40
C GLY A 127 0.91 -25.96 12.67
N GLU A 128 2.24 -25.89 12.75
CA GLU A 128 2.99 -24.63 12.93
C GLU A 128 2.85 -23.69 11.72
N ASP A 129 2.54 -24.25 10.56
CA ASP A 129 2.19 -23.51 9.34
C ASP A 129 0.94 -22.63 9.53
N GLY A 130 0.05 -23.03 10.43
CA GLY A 130 -1.25 -22.39 10.67
C GLY A 130 -2.25 -22.66 9.54
N GLY A 131 -2.18 -23.82 8.89
CA GLY A 131 -3.02 -24.18 7.74
C GLY A 131 -2.74 -23.36 6.48
N ARG A 132 -1.49 -22.89 6.34
CA ARG A 132 -1.05 -22.07 5.21
C ARG A 132 -0.47 -22.88 4.07
N ILE A 133 0.11 -24.05 4.34
CA ILE A 133 0.71 -24.89 3.31
C ILE A 133 -0.42 -25.56 2.51
N GLU A 134 -0.51 -25.26 1.21
CA GLU A 134 -1.42 -25.96 0.29
C GLU A 134 -0.72 -27.12 -0.43
N GLY A 135 0.60 -27.04 -0.54
CA GLY A 135 1.42 -28.11 -1.12
C GLY A 135 2.87 -27.71 -1.25
N TYR A 136 3.75 -28.70 -1.29
CA TYR A 136 5.17 -28.55 -1.55
C TYR A 136 5.64 -29.63 -2.51
N TYR A 137 6.49 -29.25 -3.46
CA TYR A 137 6.95 -30.14 -4.51
C TYR A 137 8.45 -30.01 -4.71
N SER A 138 9.13 -31.13 -4.61
CA SER A 138 10.50 -31.34 -5.05
C SER A 138 10.57 -32.66 -5.83
N LEU A 139 11.76 -33.01 -6.33
CA LEU A 139 11.92 -34.27 -7.05
C LEU A 139 11.60 -35.48 -6.16
N SER A 140 11.90 -35.42 -4.86
CA SER A 140 11.59 -36.49 -3.91
C SER A 140 10.10 -36.63 -3.63
N THR A 141 9.29 -35.58 -3.79
CA THR A 141 7.83 -35.64 -3.64
C THR A 141 7.17 -36.63 -4.60
N PHE A 142 7.78 -36.87 -5.77
CA PHE A 142 7.25 -37.77 -6.80
C PHE A 142 7.79 -39.20 -6.69
N VAL A 143 8.73 -39.45 -5.78
CA VAL A 143 9.25 -40.80 -5.50
C VAL A 143 8.66 -41.27 -4.17
N PRO A 144 7.87 -42.37 -4.14
CA PRO A 144 7.28 -42.84 -2.89
C PRO A 144 8.34 -43.21 -1.85
N GLU A 145 8.10 -42.85 -0.60
CA GLU A 145 8.90 -43.31 0.54
C GLU A 145 8.48 -44.71 1.00
N ASP A 146 9.31 -45.38 1.80
CA ASP A 146 9.04 -46.69 2.40
C ASP A 146 8.61 -47.76 1.38
N GLN A 147 9.18 -47.72 0.18
CA GLN A 147 8.76 -48.57 -0.94
C GLN A 147 8.88 -50.05 -0.59
N ASP A 148 9.93 -50.47 0.12
CA ASP A 148 10.12 -51.87 0.51
C ASP A 148 8.98 -52.38 1.40
N GLU A 149 8.47 -51.55 2.32
CA GLU A 149 7.34 -51.89 3.16
C GLU A 149 6.03 -51.87 2.36
N LYS A 150 5.81 -50.83 1.55
CA LYS A 150 4.62 -50.72 0.69
C LYS A 150 4.53 -51.89 -0.29
N LEU A 151 5.63 -52.27 -0.94
CA LEU A 151 5.73 -53.42 -1.82
C LEU A 151 5.50 -54.73 -1.05
N ARG A 152 5.98 -54.84 0.19
CA ARG A 152 5.67 -56.01 1.05
C ARG A 152 4.16 -56.14 1.30
N VAL A 153 3.48 -55.02 1.56
CA VAL A 153 2.02 -54.96 1.74
C VAL A 153 1.29 -55.28 0.43
N ILE A 154 1.69 -54.68 -0.71
CA ILE A 154 1.12 -54.94 -2.04
C ILE A 154 1.23 -56.43 -2.39
N ARG A 155 2.40 -57.04 -2.17
CA ARG A 155 2.61 -58.49 -2.37
C ARG A 155 1.75 -59.34 -1.43
N SER A 156 1.46 -58.87 -0.22
CA SER A 156 0.53 -59.54 0.70
C SER A 156 -0.90 -59.48 0.16
N MET A 157 -1.37 -58.29 -0.26
CA MET A 157 -2.69 -58.09 -0.87
C MET A 157 -2.88 -58.94 -2.11
N LYS A 158 -1.90 -58.93 -3.04
CA LYS A 158 -1.90 -59.77 -4.25
C LYS A 158 -2.07 -61.25 -3.90
N ARG A 159 -1.31 -61.76 -2.93
CA ARG A 159 -1.40 -63.17 -2.49
C ARG A 159 -2.77 -63.51 -1.89
N MET A 160 -3.37 -62.60 -1.11
CA MET A 160 -4.70 -62.81 -0.54
C MET A 160 -5.78 -62.88 -1.62
N ILE A 161 -5.72 -61.98 -2.61
CA ILE A 161 -6.68 -61.91 -3.71
C ILE A 161 -6.56 -63.14 -4.61
N VAL A 162 -5.35 -63.45 -5.08
CA VAL A 162 -5.10 -64.59 -5.99
C VAL A 162 -5.52 -65.92 -5.36
N ARG A 163 -5.35 -66.10 -4.04
CA ARG A 163 -5.81 -67.31 -3.34
C ARG A 163 -7.33 -67.50 -3.34
N LYS A 164 -8.11 -66.42 -3.39
CA LYS A 164 -9.57 -66.44 -3.31
C LYS A 164 -10.26 -66.18 -4.65
N ILE A 165 -9.51 -65.82 -5.68
CA ILE A 165 -10.08 -65.31 -6.95
C ILE A 165 -10.99 -66.33 -7.64
N ASN A 166 -10.65 -67.62 -7.57
CA ASN A 166 -11.45 -68.71 -8.16
C ASN A 166 -12.72 -69.03 -7.36
N ALA A 167 -12.90 -68.48 -6.16
CA ALA A 167 -14.10 -68.63 -5.34
C ALA A 167 -15.09 -67.47 -5.51
N LEU A 168 -14.75 -66.46 -6.33
CA LEU A 168 -15.60 -65.32 -6.64
C LEU A 168 -16.50 -65.63 -7.86
N SER A 169 -17.60 -64.89 -8.00
CA SER A 169 -18.40 -64.92 -9.22
C SER A 169 -17.63 -64.39 -10.43
N ASP A 170 -17.98 -64.84 -11.63
CA ASP A 170 -17.30 -64.46 -12.87
C ASP A 170 -17.24 -62.93 -13.06
N GLU A 171 -18.32 -62.22 -12.76
CA GLU A 171 -18.40 -60.75 -12.82
C GLU A 171 -17.40 -60.06 -11.87
N ASN A 172 -17.32 -60.51 -10.62
CA ASN A 172 -16.38 -59.94 -9.64
C ASN A 172 -14.92 -60.27 -9.99
N ARG A 173 -14.70 -61.46 -10.53
CA ARG A 173 -13.38 -61.90 -10.99
C ARG A 173 -12.88 -61.01 -12.14
N GLU A 174 -13.73 -60.73 -13.12
CA GLU A 174 -13.39 -59.90 -14.27
C GLU A 174 -13.03 -58.46 -13.84
N ILE A 175 -13.78 -57.87 -12.90
CA ILE A 175 -13.47 -56.56 -12.32
C ILE A 175 -12.11 -56.57 -11.62
N ILE A 176 -11.82 -57.58 -10.81
CA ILE A 176 -10.55 -57.67 -10.09
C ILE A 176 -9.37 -57.86 -11.05
N GLU A 177 -9.52 -58.73 -12.06
CA GLU A 177 -8.48 -58.97 -13.06
C GLU A 177 -8.20 -57.74 -13.93
N ARG A 178 -9.23 -56.98 -14.31
CA ARG A 178 -9.10 -55.78 -15.14
C ARG A 178 -8.65 -54.55 -14.35
N ASP A 179 -9.26 -54.29 -13.20
CA ASP A 179 -9.17 -52.99 -12.53
C ASP A 179 -8.29 -52.99 -11.27
N ILE A 180 -7.92 -54.16 -10.72
CA ILE A 180 -7.17 -54.23 -9.45
C ILE A 180 -5.82 -54.92 -9.62
N LEU A 181 -5.78 -56.10 -10.25
CA LEU A 181 -4.57 -56.91 -10.40
C LEU A 181 -3.41 -56.20 -11.11
N PRO A 182 -3.62 -55.33 -12.13
CA PRO A 182 -2.53 -54.56 -12.74
C PRO A 182 -1.81 -53.67 -11.74
N TYR A 183 -2.55 -52.99 -10.85
CA TYR A 183 -1.97 -52.11 -9.82
C TYR A 183 -1.25 -52.88 -8.71
N LEU A 184 -1.60 -54.14 -8.48
CA LEU A 184 -0.93 -54.99 -7.49
C LEU A 184 0.30 -55.73 -8.04
N SER A 185 0.56 -55.61 -9.34
CA SER A 185 1.67 -56.30 -10.02
C SER A 185 2.93 -55.44 -10.15
N LEU A 186 3.09 -54.48 -9.24
CA LEU A 186 4.32 -53.73 -9.04
C LEU A 186 5.35 -54.60 -8.29
N ASP A 187 6.42 -54.97 -8.99
CA ASP A 187 7.48 -55.83 -8.44
C ASP A 187 8.79 -55.06 -8.17
N GLU A 188 8.96 -53.86 -8.73
CA GLU A 188 10.16 -53.03 -8.66
C GLU A 188 9.92 -51.70 -7.93
N ASN A 189 11.00 -51.11 -7.41
CA ASN A 189 10.98 -49.78 -6.80
C ASN A 189 10.89 -48.71 -7.90
N ILE A 190 10.04 -47.70 -7.67
CA ILE A 190 9.94 -46.52 -8.53
C ILE A 190 11.18 -45.66 -8.31
N THR A 191 11.94 -45.44 -9.38
CA THR A 191 13.13 -44.60 -9.37
C THR A 191 12.86 -43.23 -9.99
N LYS A 192 13.90 -42.38 -10.04
CA LYS A 192 13.82 -41.06 -10.67
C LYS A 192 13.63 -41.14 -12.19
N GLU A 193 14.07 -42.23 -12.81
CA GLU A 193 13.91 -42.47 -14.25
C GLU A 193 12.46 -42.77 -14.63
N ASP A 194 11.66 -43.30 -13.71
CA ASP A 194 10.24 -43.62 -13.92
C ASP A 194 9.33 -42.39 -13.85
N ILE A 195 9.85 -41.26 -13.38
CA ILE A 195 9.10 -40.02 -13.27
C ILE A 195 8.73 -39.52 -14.68
N PRO A 196 7.44 -39.21 -14.95
CA PRO A 196 7.02 -38.72 -16.25
C PRO A 196 7.79 -37.47 -16.68
N LYS A 197 8.18 -37.41 -17.96
CA LYS A 197 8.99 -36.30 -18.51
C LYS A 197 8.39 -34.91 -18.27
N TRP A 198 7.06 -34.80 -18.21
CA TRP A 198 6.40 -33.51 -17.94
C TRP A 198 6.65 -33.01 -16.50
N VAL A 199 6.77 -33.92 -15.52
CA VAL A 199 7.14 -33.59 -14.13
C VAL A 199 8.60 -33.17 -14.08
N LEU A 200 9.49 -33.95 -14.70
CA LEU A 200 10.92 -33.62 -14.76
C LEU A 200 11.14 -32.25 -15.41
N ASN A 201 10.43 -31.94 -16.49
CA ASN A 201 10.50 -30.64 -17.15
C ASN A 201 10.03 -29.48 -16.25
N MET A 202 9.06 -29.71 -15.35
CA MET A 202 8.64 -28.71 -14.37
C MET A 202 9.72 -28.44 -13.31
N LEU A 203 10.54 -29.46 -13.00
CA LEU A 203 11.63 -29.42 -12.02
C LEU A 203 13.03 -29.28 -12.63
N LYS A 204 13.09 -28.82 -13.89
CA LYS A 204 14.33 -28.69 -14.65
C LYS A 204 15.01 -27.35 -14.38
N GLU A 205 16.30 -27.41 -14.11
CA GLU A 205 17.18 -26.26 -13.94
C GLU A 205 17.62 -25.67 -15.28
N LYS A 206 18.13 -24.43 -15.23
CA LYS A 206 18.70 -23.76 -16.42
C LYS A 206 19.90 -24.49 -17.01
N ASP A 207 20.69 -25.16 -16.18
CA ASP A 207 21.86 -25.96 -16.60
C ASP A 207 21.46 -27.34 -17.15
N GLY A 208 20.17 -27.68 -17.13
CA GLY A 208 19.65 -28.96 -17.58
C GLY A 208 19.62 -30.05 -16.51
N THR A 209 20.12 -29.78 -15.30
CA THR A 209 19.97 -30.68 -14.15
C THR A 209 18.55 -30.62 -13.58
N TYR A 210 18.22 -31.51 -12.64
CA TYR A 210 16.88 -31.59 -12.05
C TYR A 210 16.93 -31.49 -10.54
N GLY A 211 15.90 -30.89 -9.95
CA GLY A 211 15.57 -31.07 -8.52
C GLY A 211 16.45 -30.34 -7.52
N LYS A 212 17.09 -29.21 -7.87
CA LYS A 212 17.79 -28.33 -6.90
C LYS A 212 16.92 -27.15 -6.45
N PHE A 213 15.61 -27.36 -6.44
CA PHE A 213 14.67 -26.41 -5.86
C PHE A 213 13.43 -27.10 -5.30
N VAL A 214 12.76 -26.40 -4.39
CA VAL A 214 11.48 -26.78 -3.81
C VAL A 214 10.45 -25.72 -4.15
N VAL A 215 9.32 -26.14 -4.72
CA VAL A 215 8.16 -25.29 -4.94
C VAL A 215 7.27 -25.38 -3.70
N LEU A 216 6.91 -24.25 -3.12
CA LEU A 216 5.98 -24.14 -2.01
C LEU A 216 4.75 -23.35 -2.46
N LEU A 217 3.57 -23.93 -2.26
CA LEU A 217 2.26 -23.30 -2.47
C LEU A 217 1.69 -22.92 -1.11
N LEU A 218 1.33 -21.65 -0.95
CA LEU A 218 0.80 -21.09 0.29
C LEU A 218 -0.58 -20.49 0.05
N SER A 219 -1.51 -20.71 0.98
CA SER A 219 -2.82 -20.08 0.97
C SER A 219 -2.75 -18.62 1.44
N GLY A 220 -3.80 -17.87 1.10
CA GLY A 220 -4.02 -16.51 1.58
C GLY A 220 -3.82 -15.42 0.51
N ASN A 221 -4.28 -14.21 0.85
CA ASN A 221 -4.22 -13.07 -0.06
C ASN A 221 -2.79 -12.54 -0.19
N ILE A 222 -2.11 -12.91 -1.27
CA ILE A 222 -0.75 -12.46 -1.62
C ILE A 222 -0.66 -11.00 -2.08
N LYS A 223 -1.79 -10.30 -2.20
CA LYS A 223 -1.87 -8.86 -2.48
C LYS A 223 -2.10 -8.04 -1.21
N ASP A 224 -2.29 -8.70 -0.07
CA ASP A 224 -2.30 -8.07 1.24
C ASP A 224 -0.88 -8.05 1.81
N MET A 225 -0.35 -6.85 2.00
CA MET A 225 1.03 -6.67 2.45
C MET A 225 1.28 -7.30 3.83
N LYS A 226 0.31 -7.24 4.75
CA LYS A 226 0.45 -7.79 6.09
C LYS A 226 0.49 -9.32 6.05
N ASN A 227 -0.40 -9.93 5.27
CA ASN A 227 -0.38 -11.39 5.07
C ASN A 227 0.96 -11.84 4.44
N VAL A 228 1.47 -11.10 3.46
CA VAL A 228 2.77 -11.41 2.85
C VAL A 228 3.93 -11.22 3.83
N SER A 229 3.89 -10.20 4.71
CA SER A 229 4.86 -10.02 5.79
C SER A 229 4.88 -11.21 6.75
N GLU A 230 3.71 -11.71 7.17
CA GLU A 230 3.60 -12.91 8.01
C GLU A 230 4.14 -14.17 7.30
N ILE A 231 3.88 -14.32 5.99
CA ILE A 231 4.44 -15.40 5.18
C ILE A 231 5.97 -15.30 5.12
N LYS A 232 6.52 -14.10 4.89
CA LYS A 232 7.96 -13.88 4.84
C LYS A 232 8.62 -14.13 6.20
N GLU A 233 7.99 -13.76 7.30
CA GLU A 233 8.49 -14.01 8.65
C GLU A 233 8.59 -15.50 8.95
N LYS A 234 7.56 -16.28 8.57
CA LYS A 234 7.52 -17.73 8.82
C LYS A 234 8.37 -18.56 7.86
N PHE A 235 8.29 -18.28 6.56
CA PHE A 235 8.84 -19.13 5.51
C PHE A 235 9.99 -18.48 4.74
N GLY A 236 10.26 -17.19 4.94
CA GLY A 236 11.23 -16.44 4.13
C GLY A 236 12.65 -16.99 4.21
N VAL A 237 13.03 -17.51 5.37
CA VAL A 237 14.31 -18.20 5.61
C VAL A 237 14.04 -19.45 6.41
N LEU A 238 14.42 -20.59 5.87
CA LEU A 238 14.35 -21.88 6.55
C LEU A 238 15.75 -22.46 6.68
N GLU A 239 15.97 -23.31 7.68
CA GLU A 239 17.24 -24.00 7.90
C GLU A 239 17.03 -25.50 7.71
N ALA A 240 17.65 -26.05 6.67
CA ALA A 240 17.58 -27.46 6.33
C ALA A 240 18.99 -27.98 6.07
N ASN A 241 19.34 -29.13 6.66
CA ASN A 241 20.66 -29.74 6.52
C ASN A 241 21.81 -28.78 6.92
N ASP A 242 21.64 -28.06 8.04
CA ASP A 242 22.57 -27.02 8.56
C ASP A 242 22.86 -25.87 7.57
N LYS A 243 21.99 -25.68 6.57
CA LYS A 243 22.09 -24.61 5.57
C LYS A 243 20.85 -23.74 5.59
N LYS A 244 21.06 -22.43 5.50
CA LYS A 244 19.98 -21.46 5.31
C LYS A 244 19.54 -21.44 3.87
N VAL A 245 18.24 -21.66 3.65
CA VAL A 245 17.59 -21.62 2.35
C VAL A 245 16.61 -20.47 2.32
N TYR A 246 16.65 -19.69 1.25
CA TYR A 246 15.85 -18.48 1.11
C TYR A 246 14.69 -18.71 0.16
N MET A 247 13.50 -18.30 0.59
CA MET A 247 12.32 -18.30 -0.24
C MET A 247 12.38 -17.14 -1.24
N SER A 248 12.02 -17.42 -2.49
CA SER A 248 11.94 -16.43 -3.55
C SER A 248 10.57 -16.49 -4.21
N ALA A 249 9.88 -15.35 -4.23
CA ALA A 249 8.65 -15.17 -4.98
C ALA A 249 8.42 -13.68 -5.28
N PRO A 250 7.82 -13.32 -6.42
CA PRO A 250 7.58 -11.92 -6.78
C PRO A 250 6.75 -11.14 -5.75
N TYR A 251 5.86 -11.81 -5.03
CA TYR A 251 5.00 -11.16 -4.05
C TYR A 251 5.74 -10.81 -2.76
N LEU A 252 6.87 -11.44 -2.43
CA LEU A 252 7.65 -11.12 -1.22
C LEU A 252 8.16 -9.68 -1.19
N LEU A 253 8.28 -9.04 -2.36
CA LEU A 253 8.56 -7.61 -2.46
C LEU A 253 7.54 -6.75 -1.69
N LEU A 254 6.30 -7.21 -1.54
CA LEU A 254 5.29 -6.50 -0.76
C LEU A 254 5.60 -6.48 0.74
N ALA A 255 6.25 -7.52 1.28
CA ALA A 255 6.73 -7.51 2.66
C ALA A 255 7.90 -6.53 2.85
N ASP A 256 8.80 -6.43 1.85
CA ASP A 256 9.87 -5.42 1.89
C ASP A 256 9.28 -4.00 1.90
N ILE A 257 8.26 -3.77 1.06
CA ILE A 257 7.57 -2.48 1.01
C ILE A 257 6.83 -2.20 2.33
N ASP A 258 6.22 -3.20 2.96
CA ASP A 258 5.57 -3.08 4.26
C ASP A 258 6.56 -2.66 5.36
N GLU A 259 7.74 -3.28 5.37
CA GLU A 259 8.82 -2.91 6.28
C GLU A 259 9.30 -1.47 6.04
N ILE A 260 9.47 -1.08 4.77
CA ILE A 260 9.85 0.29 4.38
C ILE A 260 8.79 1.28 4.86
N ILE A 261 7.50 0.98 4.70
CA ILE A 261 6.41 1.87 5.12
C ILE A 261 6.47 2.14 6.62
N HIS A 262 6.58 1.10 7.44
CA HIS A 262 6.53 1.27 8.89
C HIS A 262 7.82 1.87 9.47
N LYS A 263 8.98 1.57 8.89
CA LYS A 263 10.27 2.04 9.41
C LYS A 263 10.72 3.37 8.79
N GLN A 264 10.58 3.55 7.48
CA GLN A 264 11.21 4.66 6.76
C GLN A 264 10.31 5.86 6.54
N ILE A 265 8.98 5.69 6.43
CA ILE A 265 8.08 6.83 6.17
C ILE A 265 8.05 7.85 7.32
N PRO A 266 7.99 7.44 8.61
CA PRO A 266 8.09 8.39 9.72
C PRO A 266 9.41 9.16 9.69
N ILE A 267 10.51 8.47 9.34
CA ILE A 267 11.84 9.08 9.20
C ILE A 267 11.85 10.09 8.05
N LEU A 268 11.27 9.76 6.91
CA LEU A 268 11.15 10.64 5.76
C LEU A 268 10.35 11.91 6.08
N ALA A 269 9.25 11.77 6.82
CA ALA A 269 8.45 12.92 7.27
C ALA A 269 9.25 13.84 8.20
N VAL A 270 10.06 13.28 9.11
CA VAL A 270 10.97 14.06 9.98
C VAL A 270 12.04 14.77 9.15
N PHE A 271 12.65 14.10 8.18
CA PHE A 271 13.62 14.74 7.28
C PHE A 271 13.01 15.87 6.46
N ALA A 272 11.80 15.68 5.91
CA ALA A 272 11.07 16.73 5.21
C ALA A 272 10.80 17.93 6.13
N MET A 273 10.37 17.65 7.36
CA MET A 273 10.12 18.67 8.39
C MET A 273 11.39 19.47 8.73
N ILE A 274 12.53 18.79 8.90
CA ILE A 274 13.84 19.43 9.13
C ILE A 274 14.25 20.26 7.90
N ALA A 275 14.11 19.72 6.69
CA ALA A 275 14.49 20.40 5.46
C ALA A 275 13.66 21.69 5.25
N VAL A 276 12.35 21.64 5.50
CA VAL A 276 11.47 22.81 5.45
C VAL A 276 11.87 23.84 6.51
N PHE A 277 12.13 23.41 7.75
CA PHE A 277 12.57 24.32 8.81
C PHE A 277 13.91 25.00 8.48
N LEU A 278 14.86 24.23 7.95
CA LEU A 278 16.17 24.76 7.55
C LEU A 278 16.03 25.73 6.37
N THR A 279 15.14 25.47 5.42
CA THR A 279 14.83 26.37 4.32
C THR A 279 14.28 27.70 4.83
N LEU A 280 13.35 27.66 5.80
CA LEU A 280 12.84 28.87 6.46
C LEU A 280 13.95 29.63 7.20
N LEU A 281 14.85 28.92 7.88
CA LEU A 281 15.98 29.51 8.60
C LEU A 281 16.95 30.21 7.66
N ILE A 282 17.26 29.60 6.51
CA ILE A 282 18.12 30.18 5.48
C ILE A 282 17.45 31.43 4.86
N LEU A 283 16.15 31.34 4.56
CA LEU A 283 15.40 32.41 3.89
C LEU A 283 15.25 33.65 4.77
N PHE A 284 14.86 33.47 6.04
CA PHE A 284 14.55 34.57 6.95
C PHE A 284 15.72 34.96 7.88
N ARG A 285 16.77 34.13 7.96
CA ARG A 285 17.99 34.35 8.78
C ARG A 285 17.70 34.65 10.27
N LYS A 286 16.50 34.33 10.74
CA LYS A 286 16.05 34.57 12.12
C LYS A 286 15.24 33.38 12.60
N PHE A 287 15.66 32.79 13.72
CA PHE A 287 15.01 31.62 14.31
C PHE A 287 13.55 31.90 14.67
N SER A 288 13.27 33.05 15.28
CA SER A 288 11.90 33.43 15.68
C SER A 288 10.93 33.54 14.48
N HIS A 289 11.40 34.02 13.33
CA HIS A 289 10.59 34.09 12.10
C HIS A 289 10.30 32.70 11.54
N SER A 290 11.32 31.83 11.59
CA SER A 290 11.19 30.45 11.08
C SER A 290 10.18 29.67 11.91
N VAL A 291 10.26 29.75 13.24
CA VAL A 291 9.30 29.13 14.16
C VAL A 291 7.88 29.67 13.95
N LEU A 292 7.73 30.99 13.74
CA LEU A 292 6.43 31.63 13.51
C LEU A 292 5.71 31.09 12.27
N LEU A 293 6.43 30.73 11.21
CA LEU A 293 5.85 30.14 9.99
C LEU A 293 5.68 28.63 10.07
N PHE A 294 6.56 27.99 10.84
CA PHE A 294 6.57 26.54 10.97
C PHE A 294 5.43 26.01 11.84
N ILE A 295 5.10 26.69 12.94
CA ILE A 295 4.00 26.27 13.84
C ILE A 295 2.65 26.18 13.10
N PRO A 296 2.22 27.20 12.31
CA PRO A 296 1.01 27.11 11.51
C PRO A 296 1.07 25.99 10.46
N LEU A 297 2.23 25.74 9.84
CA LEU A 297 2.39 24.61 8.91
C LEU A 297 2.10 23.26 9.60
N LEU A 298 2.66 23.04 10.79
CA LEU A 298 2.40 21.82 11.55
C LEU A 298 0.92 21.70 11.95
N ALA A 299 0.29 22.81 12.33
CA ALA A 299 -1.15 22.83 12.61
C ALA A 299 -1.97 22.43 11.36
N ALA A 300 -1.62 22.93 10.18
CA ALA A 300 -2.29 22.56 8.93
C ALA A 300 -2.16 21.06 8.61
N VAL A 301 -0.97 20.47 8.79
CA VAL A 301 -0.78 19.03 8.61
C VAL A 301 -1.57 18.23 9.64
N CYS A 302 -1.64 18.69 10.90
CA CYS A 302 -2.50 18.07 11.89
C CYS A 302 -3.97 18.13 11.46
N TRP A 303 -4.46 19.29 11.02
CA TRP A 303 -5.84 19.46 10.57
C TRP A 303 -6.17 18.57 9.37
N MET A 304 -5.22 18.38 8.44
CA MET A 304 -5.35 17.40 7.36
C MET A 304 -5.63 16.00 7.91
N PHE A 305 -4.88 15.53 8.91
CA PHE A 305 -5.13 14.23 9.55
C PHE A 305 -6.53 14.16 10.20
N GLY A 306 -6.96 15.24 10.84
CA GLY A 306 -8.32 15.36 11.38
C GLY A 306 -9.38 15.18 10.28
N MET A 307 -9.23 15.88 9.15
CA MET A 307 -10.14 15.76 8.02
C MET A 307 -10.12 14.35 7.41
N VAL A 308 -8.93 13.77 7.20
CA VAL A 308 -8.76 12.39 6.71
C VAL A 308 -9.53 11.40 7.58
N LYS A 309 -9.45 11.54 8.90
CA LYS A 309 -10.22 10.70 9.83
C LYS A 309 -11.72 10.92 9.72
N ILE A 310 -12.18 12.17 9.62
CA ILE A 310 -13.61 12.50 9.48
C ILE A 310 -14.20 11.91 8.19
N PHE A 311 -13.46 11.95 7.09
CA PHE A 311 -13.88 11.39 5.81
C PHE A 311 -13.67 9.86 5.72
N GLY A 312 -13.17 9.21 6.76
CA GLY A 312 -12.96 7.76 6.78
C GLY A 312 -11.89 7.26 5.81
N ILE A 313 -10.98 8.13 5.36
CA ILE A 313 -9.93 7.77 4.41
C ILE A 313 -8.81 7.05 5.16
N LYS A 314 -8.40 5.89 4.68
CA LYS A 314 -7.26 5.13 5.21
C LYS A 314 -5.96 5.56 4.54
N PHE A 315 -4.86 5.50 5.28
CA PHE A 315 -3.54 5.55 4.68
C PHE A 315 -3.28 4.26 3.88
N ASN A 316 -2.49 4.36 2.84
CA ASN A 316 -2.06 3.23 2.02
C ASN A 316 -0.72 3.55 1.34
N LEU A 317 -0.13 2.55 0.69
CA LEU A 317 1.15 2.68 -0.01
C LEU A 317 1.24 3.92 -0.94
N PHE A 318 0.14 4.28 -1.60
CA PHE A 318 0.14 5.37 -2.58
C PHE A 318 0.02 6.75 -1.92
N ASN A 319 -0.86 6.92 -0.94
CA ASN A 319 -1.20 8.24 -0.42
C ASN A 319 -0.29 8.74 0.73
N LEU A 320 0.59 7.90 1.28
CA LEU A 320 1.55 8.32 2.31
C LEU A 320 2.53 9.39 1.83
N VAL A 321 2.85 9.41 0.54
CA VAL A 321 3.74 10.41 -0.06
C VAL A 321 3.21 11.84 0.09
N ILE A 322 1.90 12.00 0.30
CA ILE A 322 1.28 13.31 0.42
C ILE A 322 1.69 14.06 1.69
N VAL A 323 2.03 13.36 2.77
CA VAL A 323 2.45 14.02 4.03
C VAL A 323 3.67 14.92 3.83
N PRO A 324 4.82 14.43 3.31
CA PRO A 324 5.95 15.29 3.00
C PRO A 324 5.66 16.28 1.87
N THR A 325 4.79 15.94 0.91
CA THR A 325 4.37 16.90 -0.14
C THR A 325 3.68 18.13 0.46
N ILE A 326 2.73 17.95 1.38
CA ILE A 326 2.01 19.05 2.02
C ILE A 326 2.93 19.87 2.94
N LEU A 327 3.90 19.24 3.61
CA LEU A 327 4.93 19.98 4.35
C LEU A 327 5.72 20.92 3.42
N GLY A 328 6.06 20.45 2.21
CA GLY A 328 6.78 21.23 1.20
C GLY A 328 5.93 22.32 0.55
N THR A 329 4.74 21.99 0.05
CA THR A 329 3.89 22.94 -0.72
C THR A 329 3.02 23.82 0.18
N GLY A 330 2.73 23.39 1.41
CA GLY A 330 1.87 24.11 2.34
C GLY A 330 2.51 25.36 2.92
N ILE A 331 3.84 25.48 2.87
CA ILE A 331 4.58 26.61 3.43
C ILE A 331 4.61 27.84 2.49
N ASP A 332 4.42 27.64 1.18
CA ASP A 332 4.57 28.70 0.16
C ASP A 332 3.69 29.91 0.45
N SER A 333 2.44 29.65 0.81
CA SER A 333 1.46 30.70 1.16
C SER A 333 1.91 31.53 2.36
N SER A 334 2.47 30.87 3.37
CA SER A 334 3.02 31.52 4.57
C SER A 334 4.23 32.38 4.24
N ILE A 335 5.11 31.89 3.37
CA ILE A 335 6.30 32.63 2.91
C ILE A 335 5.87 33.91 2.18
N HIS A 336 4.93 33.84 1.25
CA HIS A 336 4.46 35.03 0.51
C HIS A 336 3.83 36.09 1.42
N ILE A 337 2.99 35.68 2.37
CA ILE A 337 2.34 36.58 3.33
C ILE A 337 3.39 37.21 4.26
N PHE A 338 4.29 36.39 4.81
CA PHE A 338 5.28 36.85 5.77
C PHE A 338 6.40 37.69 5.14
N HIS A 339 6.86 37.34 3.94
CA HIS A 339 7.80 38.16 3.19
C HIS A 339 7.22 39.55 2.91
N ARG A 340 5.94 39.64 2.51
CA ARG A 340 5.27 40.93 2.32
C ARG A 340 5.13 41.71 3.63
N TYR A 341 4.92 41.03 4.75
CA TYR A 341 4.90 41.64 6.07
C TYR A 341 6.23 42.26 6.47
N LEU A 342 7.36 41.61 6.17
CA LEU A 342 8.68 42.16 6.42
C LEU A 342 9.00 43.37 5.54
N TYR A 343 8.51 43.40 4.29
CA TYR A 343 8.81 44.47 3.34
C TYR A 343 8.01 45.76 3.58
N ILE A 344 6.87 45.68 4.27
CA ILE A 344 6.03 46.85 4.54
C ILE A 344 6.42 47.45 5.88
N GLU A 345 7.07 48.62 5.87
CA GLU A 345 7.54 49.29 7.09
C GLU A 345 6.59 50.41 7.59
N ASP A 346 6.01 51.21 6.69
CA ASP A 346 5.32 52.47 7.05
C ASP A 346 3.79 52.46 6.92
N ILE A 347 3.14 51.32 7.17
CA ILE A 347 1.67 51.23 7.15
C ILE A 347 1.15 50.95 8.56
N GLU A 348 0.28 51.82 9.08
CA GLU A 348 -0.50 51.50 10.28
C GLU A 348 -1.52 50.40 9.94
N ASN A 349 -1.60 49.35 10.76
CA ASN A 349 -2.38 48.14 10.46
C ASN A 349 -1.94 47.41 9.16
N LYS A 350 -0.67 46.99 9.13
CA LYS A 350 -0.04 46.25 8.01
C LYS A 350 -0.81 44.98 7.59
N ILE A 351 -1.35 44.22 8.54
CA ILE A 351 -1.94 42.90 8.27
C ILE A 351 -3.24 42.99 7.43
N PRO A 352 -4.25 43.83 7.77
CA PRO A 352 -5.40 44.05 6.88
C PRO A 352 -5.00 44.41 5.44
N TYR A 353 -4.00 45.27 5.27
CA TYR A 353 -3.51 45.66 3.95
C TYR A 353 -2.91 44.48 3.19
N ILE A 354 -2.12 43.62 3.86
CA ILE A 354 -1.55 42.41 3.26
C ILE A 354 -2.64 41.41 2.90
N MET A 355 -3.66 41.23 3.74
CA MET A 355 -4.80 40.36 3.44
C MET A 355 -5.60 40.86 2.24
N LYS A 356 -5.71 42.18 2.09
CA LYS A 356 -6.35 42.80 0.93
C LYS A 356 -5.58 42.61 -0.37
N LYS A 357 -4.25 42.73 -0.34
CA LYS A 357 -3.40 42.74 -1.55
C LYS A 357 -2.81 41.38 -1.92
N THR A 358 -2.33 40.63 -0.93
CA THR A 358 -1.63 39.35 -1.12
C THR A 358 -2.54 38.16 -0.82
N GLY A 359 -3.48 38.30 0.11
CA GLY A 359 -4.38 37.20 0.51
C GLY A 359 -5.20 36.63 -0.66
N GLY A 360 -5.68 37.49 -1.57
CA GLY A 360 -6.39 37.04 -2.76
C GLY A 360 -5.52 36.22 -3.71
N ALA A 361 -4.30 36.68 -3.99
CA ALA A 361 -3.35 35.96 -4.85
C ALA A 361 -2.97 34.60 -4.26
N VAL A 362 -2.76 34.53 -2.94
CA VAL A 362 -2.51 33.28 -2.22
C VAL A 362 -3.70 32.33 -2.32
N LEU A 363 -4.92 32.81 -2.08
CA LEU A 363 -6.13 32.00 -2.20
C LEU A 363 -6.30 31.42 -3.62
N PHE A 364 -6.10 32.23 -4.66
CA PHE A 364 -6.16 31.78 -6.05
C PHE A 364 -5.07 30.76 -6.38
N SER A 365 -3.84 30.99 -5.92
CA SER A 365 -2.75 30.03 -6.08
C SER A 365 -3.09 28.69 -5.43
N SER A 366 -3.50 28.70 -4.16
CA SER A 366 -3.94 27.49 -3.46
C SER A 366 -5.12 26.80 -4.15
N LEU A 367 -6.07 27.56 -4.69
CA LEU A 367 -7.20 27.01 -5.43
C LEU A 367 -6.76 26.27 -6.69
N THR A 368 -5.77 26.79 -7.42
CA THR A 368 -5.22 26.08 -8.60
C THR A 368 -4.55 24.76 -8.21
N THR A 369 -3.79 24.74 -7.11
CA THR A 369 -3.18 23.52 -6.59
C THR A 369 -4.24 22.53 -6.11
N PHE A 370 -5.26 23.01 -5.40
CA PHE A 370 -6.40 22.21 -4.96
C PHE A 370 -7.10 21.56 -6.16
N VAL A 371 -7.44 22.32 -7.20
CA VAL A 371 -8.08 21.78 -8.41
C VAL A 371 -7.20 20.72 -9.08
N GLY A 372 -5.87 20.92 -9.09
CA GLY A 372 -4.91 19.94 -9.59
C GLY A 372 -5.00 18.61 -8.86
N PHE A 373 -4.89 18.59 -7.53
CA PHE A 373 -5.01 17.35 -6.76
C PHE A 373 -6.42 16.79 -6.72
N TRP A 374 -7.44 17.64 -6.66
CA TRP A 374 -8.85 17.25 -6.66
C TRP A 374 -9.21 16.51 -7.94
N SER A 375 -8.62 16.88 -9.08
CA SER A 375 -8.82 16.16 -10.33
C SER A 375 -8.42 14.68 -10.25
N LEU A 376 -7.42 14.33 -9.43
CA LEU A 376 -6.99 12.94 -9.24
C LEU A 376 -8.04 12.09 -8.52
N THR A 377 -8.93 12.70 -7.72
CA THR A 377 -10.02 12.00 -7.04
C THR A 377 -10.99 11.32 -8.01
N PHE A 378 -11.03 11.77 -9.27
CA PHE A 378 -11.82 11.14 -10.34
C PHE A 378 -11.10 9.99 -11.06
N SER A 379 -9.91 9.59 -10.61
CA SER A 379 -9.18 8.46 -11.18
C SER A 379 -9.90 7.14 -10.91
N ALA A 380 -9.99 6.28 -11.94
CA ALA A 380 -10.50 4.92 -11.81
C ALA A 380 -9.63 4.04 -10.89
N HIS A 381 -8.34 4.38 -10.73
CA HIS A 381 -7.45 3.67 -9.81
C HIS A 381 -7.61 4.23 -8.39
N ARG A 382 -8.18 3.43 -7.48
CA ARG A 382 -8.52 3.88 -6.11
C ARG A 382 -7.32 4.41 -5.32
N GLY A 383 -6.14 3.84 -5.51
CA GLY A 383 -4.90 4.36 -4.91
C GLY A 383 -4.51 5.77 -5.39
N VAL A 384 -4.79 6.11 -6.66
CA VAL A 384 -4.53 7.46 -7.20
C VAL A 384 -5.63 8.43 -6.75
N ALA A 385 -6.87 7.96 -6.69
CA ALA A 385 -7.98 8.74 -6.15
C ALA A 385 -7.75 9.16 -4.69
N SER A 386 -7.20 8.26 -3.87
CA SER A 386 -6.90 8.55 -2.46
C SER A 386 -5.75 9.55 -2.30
N ILE A 387 -4.74 9.55 -3.19
CA ILE A 387 -3.71 10.61 -3.26
C ILE A 387 -4.39 11.98 -3.44
N GLY A 388 -5.27 12.09 -4.45
CA GLY A 388 -5.98 13.33 -4.76
C GLY A 388 -6.83 13.84 -3.60
N ALA A 389 -7.55 12.93 -2.94
CA ALA A 389 -8.40 13.26 -1.81
C ALA A 389 -7.61 13.82 -0.61
N ILE A 390 -6.55 13.12 -0.17
CA ILE A 390 -5.74 13.57 0.98
C ILE A 390 -5.03 14.89 0.66
N ALA A 391 -4.44 15.01 -0.53
CA ALA A 391 -3.71 16.22 -0.92
C ALA A 391 -4.63 17.44 -0.99
N SER A 392 -5.85 17.27 -1.51
CA SER A 392 -6.87 18.31 -1.55
C SER A 392 -7.25 18.80 -0.14
N LEU A 393 -7.45 17.87 0.81
CA LEU A 393 -7.72 18.21 2.21
C LEU A 393 -6.52 18.92 2.85
N GLY A 394 -5.30 18.48 2.55
CA GLY A 394 -4.06 19.11 3.02
C GLY A 394 -3.92 20.55 2.55
N ILE A 395 -4.24 20.82 1.28
CA ILE A 395 -4.22 22.18 0.72
C ILE A 395 -5.28 23.04 1.37
N ILE A 396 -6.51 22.54 1.52
CA ILE A 396 -7.58 23.27 2.21
C ILE A 396 -7.13 23.64 3.64
N ALA A 397 -6.60 22.67 4.39
CA ALA A 397 -6.12 22.90 5.75
C ALA A 397 -5.00 23.95 5.78
N ALA A 398 -4.01 23.85 4.89
CA ALA A 398 -2.92 24.82 4.77
C ALA A 398 -3.44 26.22 4.44
N THR A 399 -4.33 26.36 3.45
CA THR A 399 -4.90 27.66 3.07
C THR A 399 -5.70 28.29 4.20
N VAL A 400 -6.52 27.52 4.91
CA VAL A 400 -7.31 28.01 6.05
C VAL A 400 -6.39 28.49 7.17
N VAL A 401 -5.37 27.71 7.52
CA VAL A 401 -4.42 28.10 8.57
C VAL A 401 -3.58 29.31 8.16
N ASN A 402 -3.13 29.38 6.91
CA ASN A 402 -2.26 30.45 6.42
C ASN A 402 -2.99 31.79 6.21
N LEU A 403 -4.28 31.76 5.82
CA LEU A 403 -5.09 32.98 5.66
C LEU A 403 -5.84 33.36 6.94
N GLY A 404 -6.12 32.41 7.83
CA GLY A 404 -6.88 32.63 9.06
C GLY A 404 -6.00 32.81 10.29
N ILE A 405 -5.10 31.87 10.56
CA ILE A 405 -4.37 31.77 11.84
C ILE A 405 -3.05 32.51 11.78
N LEU A 406 -2.25 32.32 10.73
CA LEU A 406 -0.94 32.96 10.58
C LEU A 406 -0.99 34.49 10.77
N PRO A 407 -1.90 35.25 10.12
CA PRO A 407 -1.97 36.70 10.29
C PRO A 407 -2.26 37.13 11.73
N LEU A 408 -3.05 36.35 12.48
CA LEU A 408 -3.37 36.60 13.89
C LEU A 408 -2.19 36.36 14.83
N ILE A 409 -1.29 35.44 14.48
CA ILE A 409 -0.08 35.18 15.28
C ILE A 409 0.98 36.24 14.98
N MET A 410 1.07 36.71 13.74
CA MET A 410 2.00 37.77 13.33
C MET A 410 1.70 39.12 13.98
N GLU A 411 0.43 39.40 14.30
CA GLU A 411 0.01 40.67 14.88
C GLU A 411 0.48 40.83 16.33
N LYS A 412 1.49 41.69 16.55
CA LYS A 412 1.94 42.06 17.89
C LYS A 412 0.82 42.78 18.63
N LYS A 413 0.50 42.33 19.85
CA LYS A 413 -0.37 43.07 20.78
C LYS A 413 0.28 44.46 20.99
N LYS A 414 -0.42 45.55 20.69
CA LYS A 414 -0.10 46.85 21.32
C LYS A 414 -0.30 46.60 22.82
N THR A 415 0.79 46.47 23.57
CA THR A 415 0.76 46.62 25.03
C THR A 415 0.23 48.02 25.30
N SER A 416 -1.01 48.11 25.82
CA SER A 416 -1.62 49.37 26.23
C SER A 416 -0.93 49.91 27.47
#